data_AF-A0A960ET14-F1
#
_entry.id   AF-A0A960ET14-F1
#
_cell.length_a   1.000
_cell.length_b   1.000
_cell.length_c   1.000
_cell.angle_alpha   90.00
_cell.angle_beta   90.00
_cell.angle_gamma   90.00
#
_symmetry.space_group_name_H-M   'P 1'
#
loop_
_entity.id
_entity.type
_entity.pdbx_description
1 polymer ?
#
loop_
_entity_poly.entity_id
_entity_poly.type
_entity_poly.pdbx_seq_one_letter_code
_entity_poly.pdbx_strand_id
1 'polypeptide(L)'
;MNTPPGPDPTRPTTGSDVSRPSRHDVQTEESSRELLGGIVLFAATVVALVLANSPLRDGYLDLLGHSVGGGPDALHLREPLGAWVNDGLMAVFFLVVGVEINRELTTGALRDRKAAALPVVAALGGMIVPASIFLLVTRGTDATHGWGIPMATDIA
;
A
#
# COMPACT_ATOMS: atom_id res chain seq x y z
N MET A 1 72.84 -8.77 -26.66
CA MET A 1 72.24 -8.55 -25.32
C MET A 1 71.07 -7.61 -25.54
N ASN A 2 69.87 -8.13 -25.84
CA ASN A 2 68.69 -7.31 -26.14
C ASN A 2 67.87 -7.19 -24.86
N THR A 3 67.82 -5.99 -24.28
CA THR A 3 66.94 -5.66 -23.17
C THR A 3 65.49 -5.61 -23.68
N PRO A 4 64.51 -6.20 -22.96
CA PRO A 4 63.11 -6.09 -23.35
C PRO A 4 62.63 -4.64 -23.26
N PRO A 5 61.72 -4.21 -24.15
CA PRO A 5 61.15 -2.86 -24.12
C PRO A 5 60.35 -2.66 -22.82
N GLY A 6 60.51 -1.47 -22.23
CA GLY A 6 59.79 -1.07 -21.02
C GLY A 6 58.27 -0.99 -21.25
N PRO A 7 57.47 -1.11 -20.18
CA PRO A 7 56.02 -1.07 -20.28
C PRO A 7 55.54 0.27 -20.84
N ASP A 8 54.63 0.19 -21.81
CA ASP A 8 54.03 1.32 -22.52
C ASP A 8 53.15 2.17 -21.57
N PRO A 9 53.48 3.46 -21.34
CA PRO A 9 52.72 4.34 -20.45
C PRO A 9 51.34 4.73 -20.98
N THR A 10 50.99 4.35 -22.22
CA THR A 10 49.70 4.68 -22.83
C THR A 10 48.63 3.60 -22.67
N ARG A 11 48.96 2.45 -22.04
CA ARG A 11 47.97 1.40 -21.80
C ARG A 11 47.02 1.83 -20.67
N PRO A 12 45.72 2.04 -20.94
CA PRO A 12 44.75 2.28 -19.88
C PRO A 12 44.75 1.05 -18.98
N THR A 13 45.04 1.22 -17.68
CA THR A 13 44.83 0.17 -16.70
C THR A 13 43.35 -0.19 -16.73
N THR A 14 43.05 -1.43 -17.13
CA THR A 14 41.73 -2.05 -17.17
C THR A 14 40.85 -1.47 -16.07
N GLY A 15 39.86 -0.67 -16.47
CA GLY A 15 38.89 -0.08 -15.57
C GLY A 15 38.25 -1.21 -14.77
N SER A 16 38.02 -0.94 -13.48
CA SER A 16 37.03 -1.67 -12.71
C SER A 16 35.76 -1.78 -13.55
N ASP A 17 35.48 -2.99 -13.99
CA ASP A 17 34.24 -3.35 -14.65
C ASP A 17 33.14 -3.13 -13.62
N VAL A 18 32.64 -1.90 -13.54
CA VAL A 18 31.41 -1.56 -12.83
C VAL A 18 30.33 -2.19 -13.68
N SER A 19 30.14 -3.49 -13.49
CA SER A 19 29.07 -4.29 -14.07
C SER A 19 27.77 -3.59 -13.71
N ARG A 20 27.25 -2.80 -14.65
CA ARG A 20 25.94 -2.19 -14.51
C ARG A 20 24.96 -3.34 -14.27
N PRO A 21 24.17 -3.32 -13.19
CA PRO A 21 23.24 -4.40 -12.92
C PRO A 21 22.37 -4.60 -14.17
N SER A 22 22.22 -5.85 -14.59
CA SER A 22 21.42 -6.15 -15.78
C SER A 22 19.97 -5.82 -15.48
N ARG A 23 19.19 -5.44 -16.49
CA ARG A 23 17.75 -5.13 -16.31
C ARG A 23 16.98 -6.28 -15.65
N HIS A 24 17.45 -7.51 -15.81
CA HIS A 24 16.88 -8.69 -15.17
C HIS A 24 17.12 -8.70 -13.66
N ASP A 25 18.30 -8.29 -13.19
CA ASP A 25 18.64 -8.27 -11.75
C ASP A 25 17.79 -7.23 -11.00
N VAL A 26 17.59 -6.05 -11.60
CA VAL A 26 16.76 -4.98 -11.01
C VAL A 26 15.28 -5.37 -10.98
N GLN A 27 14.79 -6.02 -12.04
CA GLN A 27 13.38 -6.43 -12.13
C GLN A 27 13.04 -7.59 -11.19
N THR A 28 13.98 -8.51 -10.94
CA THR A 28 13.79 -9.57 -9.94
C THR A 28 13.75 -9.03 -8.50
N GLU A 29 14.51 -7.99 -8.21
CA GLU A 29 14.52 -7.35 -6.88
C GLU A 29 13.21 -6.58 -6.61
N GLU A 30 12.66 -5.88 -7.60
CA GLU A 30 11.40 -5.14 -7.48
C GLU A 30 10.21 -6.08 -7.24
N SER A 31 10.02 -7.11 -8.08
CA SER A 31 8.97 -8.12 -7.86
C SER A 31 9.12 -8.86 -6.53
N SER A 32 10.34 -9.07 -6.06
CA SER A 32 10.55 -9.72 -4.75
C SER A 32 10.04 -8.84 -3.61
N ARG A 33 10.20 -7.51 -3.69
CA ARG A 33 9.72 -6.58 -2.66
C ARG A 33 8.20 -6.46 -2.62
N GLU A 34 7.56 -6.39 -3.79
CA GLU A 34 6.08 -6.40 -3.89
C GLU A 34 5.51 -7.70 -3.34
N LEU A 35 6.12 -8.85 -3.69
CA LEU A 35 5.73 -10.16 -3.18
C LEU A 35 5.89 -10.27 -1.66
N LEU A 36 6.99 -9.73 -1.11
CA LEU A 36 7.21 -9.71 0.34
C LEU A 36 6.12 -8.92 1.08
N GLY A 37 5.70 -7.78 0.53
CA GLY A 37 4.58 -6.99 1.07
C GLY A 37 3.28 -7.81 1.13
N GLY A 38 2.92 -8.44 0.01
CA GLY A 38 1.73 -9.30 -0.07
C GLY A 38 1.80 -10.51 0.87
N ILE A 39 2.96 -11.16 1.01
CA ILE A 39 3.15 -12.29 1.93
C ILE A 39 2.97 -11.84 3.38
N VAL A 40 3.53 -10.69 3.76
CA VAL A 40 3.39 -10.16 5.12
C VAL A 40 1.94 -9.82 5.43
N LEU A 41 1.21 -9.18 4.50
CA LEU A 41 -0.21 -8.88 4.67
C LEU A 41 -1.06 -10.15 4.80
N PHE A 42 -0.80 -11.14 3.95
CA PHE A 42 -1.50 -12.42 4.00
C PHE A 42 -1.23 -13.15 5.32
N ALA A 43 0.03 -13.21 5.76
CA ALA A 43 0.40 -13.82 7.03
C ALA A 43 -0.27 -13.11 8.22
N ALA A 44 -0.29 -11.78 8.23
CA ALA A 44 -0.99 -10.99 9.25
C ALA A 44 -2.49 -11.30 9.28
N THR A 45 -3.12 -11.43 8.11
CA THR A 45 -4.54 -11.80 7.98
C THR A 45 -4.81 -13.20 8.54
N VAL A 46 -3.95 -14.18 8.21
CA VAL A 46 -4.06 -15.54 8.76
C VAL A 46 -3.92 -15.53 10.28
N VAL A 47 -2.93 -14.80 10.82
CA VAL A 47 -2.75 -14.66 12.28
C VAL A 47 -4.00 -14.05 12.93
N ALA A 48 -4.55 -12.98 12.36
CA ALA A 48 -5.77 -12.35 12.86
C ALA A 48 -6.96 -13.32 12.87
N LEU A 49 -7.15 -14.08 11.79
CA LEU A 49 -8.20 -15.09 11.70
C LEU A 49 -8.01 -16.20 12.74
N VAL A 50 -6.79 -16.69 12.92
CA VAL A 50 -6.48 -17.72 13.94
C VAL A 50 -6.81 -17.17 15.33
N LEU A 51 -6.33 -15.97 15.68
CA LEU A 51 -6.61 -15.36 16.99
C LEU A 51 -8.12 -15.20 17.22
N ALA A 52 -8.85 -14.66 16.24
CA ALA A 52 -10.28 -14.42 16.32
C ALA A 52 -11.13 -15.70 16.43
N ASN A 53 -10.62 -16.85 15.99
CA ASN A 53 -11.31 -18.14 16.03
C ASN A 53 -10.72 -19.14 17.06
N SER A 54 -9.82 -18.68 17.92
CA SER A 54 -9.16 -19.51 18.93
C SER A 54 -9.67 -19.23 20.35
N PRO A 55 -9.27 -20.01 21.38
CA PRO A 55 -9.58 -19.69 22.78
C PRO A 55 -9.01 -18.34 23.26
N LEU A 56 -8.09 -17.72 22.51
CA LEU A 56 -7.55 -16.39 22.80
C LEU A 56 -8.44 -15.25 22.29
N ARG A 57 -9.56 -15.56 21.62
CA ARG A 57 -10.49 -14.60 21.02
C ARG A 57 -10.89 -13.50 22.00
N ASP A 58 -11.30 -13.86 23.21
CA ASP A 58 -11.85 -12.90 24.16
C ASP A 58 -10.76 -11.92 24.64
N GLY A 59 -9.56 -12.42 24.95
CA GLY A 59 -8.42 -11.55 25.28
C GLY A 59 -7.99 -10.64 24.12
N TYR A 60 -8.08 -11.12 22.88
CA TYR A 60 -7.81 -10.32 21.68
C TYR A 60 -8.84 -9.20 21.49
N LEU A 61 -10.14 -9.52 21.62
CA LEU A 61 -11.21 -8.54 21.49
C LEU A 61 -11.23 -7.54 22.66
N ASP A 62 -10.96 -7.98 23.88
CA ASP A 62 -10.85 -7.11 25.06
C ASP A 62 -9.71 -6.12 24.90
N LEU A 63 -8.57 -6.55 24.34
CA LEU A 63 -7.45 -5.67 24.05
C LEU A 63 -7.82 -4.61 23.01
N LEU A 64 -8.48 -4.98 21.92
CA LEU A 64 -8.94 -4.02 20.91
C LEU A 64 -10.06 -3.10 21.42
N GLY A 65 -10.92 -3.61 22.29
CA GLY A 65 -12.01 -2.88 22.92
C GLY A 65 -11.55 -1.98 24.07
N HIS A 66 -10.33 -2.14 24.55
CA HIS A 66 -9.81 -1.36 25.68
C HIS A 66 -9.79 0.13 25.31
N SER A 67 -10.60 0.92 26.02
CA SER A 67 -10.69 2.35 25.75
C SER A 67 -9.40 3.04 26.16
N VAL A 68 -8.74 3.69 25.22
CA VAL A 68 -7.50 4.43 25.40
C VAL A 68 -7.76 5.90 25.10
N GLY A 69 -7.13 6.78 25.87
CA GLY A 69 -7.23 8.22 25.73
C GLY A 69 -7.96 8.90 26.89
N GLY A 70 -8.04 10.23 26.82
CA GLY A 70 -8.56 11.09 27.87
C GLY A 70 -8.43 12.56 27.51
N GLY A 71 -9.04 13.43 28.31
CA GLY A 71 -9.13 14.86 28.06
C GLY A 71 -10.57 15.34 28.20
N PRO A 72 -10.84 16.62 27.92
CA PRO A 72 -12.20 17.16 27.90
C PRO A 72 -13.09 16.37 26.92
N ASP A 73 -14.32 16.05 27.31
CA ASP A 73 -15.28 15.32 26.46
C ASP A 73 -15.45 15.96 25.07
N ALA A 74 -15.27 17.29 24.98
CA ALA A 74 -15.30 18.04 23.74
C ALA A 74 -14.29 17.57 22.68
N LEU A 75 -13.20 16.92 23.07
CA LEU A 75 -12.17 16.44 22.14
C LEU A 75 -12.43 15.02 21.62
N HIS A 76 -13.42 14.29 22.16
CA HIS A 76 -13.76 12.91 21.78
C HIS A 76 -12.55 11.96 21.67
N LEU A 77 -11.51 12.16 22.49
CA LEU A 77 -10.27 11.38 22.44
C LEU A 77 -10.37 10.01 23.13
N ARG A 78 -11.56 9.61 23.58
CA ARG A 78 -11.78 8.38 24.34
C ARG A 78 -12.40 7.32 23.43
N GLU A 79 -11.53 6.60 22.73
CA GLU A 79 -11.91 5.58 21.76
C GLU A 79 -11.29 4.23 22.09
N PRO A 80 -11.86 3.10 21.64
CA PRO A 80 -11.22 1.79 21.73
C PRO A 80 -9.83 1.79 21.07
N LEU A 81 -8.89 1.01 21.61
CA LEU A 81 -7.56 0.84 21.04
C LEU A 81 -7.62 0.46 19.55
N GLY A 82 -8.55 -0.41 19.17
CA GLY A 82 -8.77 -0.81 17.78
C GLY A 82 -9.11 0.36 16.85
N ALA A 83 -9.92 1.32 17.32
CA ALA A 83 -10.26 2.51 16.54
C ALA A 83 -9.05 3.44 16.38
N TRP A 84 -8.28 3.66 17.45
CA TRP A 84 -7.01 4.40 17.38
C TRP A 84 -6.02 3.79 16.39
N VAL A 85 -5.88 2.46 16.38
CA VAL A 85 -5.02 1.75 15.45
C VAL A 85 -5.53 1.91 14.01
N ASN A 86 -6.84 1.75 13.79
CA ASN A 86 -7.45 1.94 12.47
C ASN A 86 -7.17 3.34 11.93
N ASP A 87 -7.49 4.38 12.71
CA ASP A 87 -7.38 5.76 12.26
C ASP A 87 -5.92 6.18 12.10
N GLY A 88 -5.04 5.75 13.00
CA GLY A 88 -3.61 6.03 12.92
C GLY A 88 -2.95 5.37 11.71
N LEU A 89 -3.22 4.07 11.46
CA LEU A 89 -2.68 3.37 10.30
C LEU A 89 -3.25 3.90 8.99
N MET A 90 -4.55 4.21 8.94
CA MET A 90 -5.19 4.83 7.78
C MET A 90 -4.62 6.22 7.50
N ALA A 91 -4.32 7.02 8.53
CA ALA A 91 -3.69 8.33 8.34
C ALA A 91 -2.31 8.21 7.68
N VAL A 92 -1.49 7.24 8.10
CA VAL A 92 -0.18 6.97 7.47
C VAL A 92 -0.36 6.45 6.03
N PHE A 93 -1.27 5.50 5.82
CA PHE A 93 -1.57 4.96 4.49
C PHE A 93 -2.02 6.05 3.51
N PHE A 94 -3.01 6.87 3.89
CA PHE A 94 -3.49 7.96 3.05
C PHE A 94 -2.47 9.07 2.85
N LEU A 95 -1.53 9.27 3.79
CA LEU A 95 -0.40 10.18 3.57
C LEU A 95 0.48 9.68 2.41
N VAL A 96 0.85 8.39 2.42
CA VAL A 96 1.67 7.79 1.35
C VAL A 96 0.94 7.84 0.02
N VAL A 97 -0.33 7.41 -0.01
CA VAL A 97 -1.18 7.48 -1.20
C VAL A 97 -1.32 8.92 -1.70
N GLY A 98 -1.50 9.88 -0.80
CA GLY A 98 -1.63 11.30 -1.15
C GLY A 98 -0.36 11.87 -1.78
N VAL A 99 0.82 11.50 -1.27
CA VAL A 99 2.11 11.88 -1.86
C VAL A 99 2.28 11.25 -3.25
N GLU A 100 1.91 9.99 -3.43
CA GLU A 100 1.99 9.30 -4.71
C GLU A 100 1.04 9.91 -5.75
N ILE A 101 -0.21 10.19 -5.37
CA ILE A 101 -1.16 10.88 -6.25
C ILE A 101 -0.63 12.27 -6.62
N ASN A 102 -0.06 13.01 -5.67
CA ASN A 102 0.53 14.32 -5.96
C ASN A 102 1.72 14.21 -6.94
N ARG A 103 2.54 13.16 -6.84
CA ARG A 103 3.61 12.86 -7.80
C ARG A 103 3.05 12.57 -9.19
N GLU A 104 2.01 11.73 -9.29
CA GLU A 104 1.33 11.40 -10.56
C GLU A 104 0.69 12.62 -11.23
N LEU A 105 0.12 13.54 -10.44
CA LEU A 105 -0.46 14.79 -10.92
C LEU A 105 0.59 15.80 -11.42
N THR A 106 1.77 15.84 -10.81
CA THR A 106 2.80 16.84 -11.12
C THR A 106 3.77 16.40 -12.19
N THR A 107 4.16 15.12 -12.18
CA THR A 107 5.20 14.59 -13.06
C THR A 107 4.82 13.29 -13.77
N GLY A 108 3.72 12.64 -13.37
CA GLY A 108 3.28 11.37 -13.91
C GLY A 108 2.19 11.46 -14.99
N ALA A 109 1.45 10.37 -15.13
CA ALA A 109 0.47 10.15 -16.18
C ALA A 109 -0.80 11.00 -16.01
N LEU A 110 -1.12 11.40 -14.78
CA LEU A 110 -2.30 12.21 -14.47
C LEU A 110 -2.10 13.71 -14.77
N ARG A 111 -0.87 14.14 -15.08
CA ARG A 111 -0.56 15.52 -15.43
C ARG A 111 -1.26 15.99 -16.70
N ASP A 112 -1.37 15.12 -17.70
CA ASP A 112 -2.06 15.43 -18.95
C ASP A 112 -3.55 15.07 -18.85
N ARG A 113 -4.42 16.05 -19.10
CA ARG A 113 -5.88 15.88 -18.96
C ARG A 113 -6.45 14.84 -19.91
N LYS A 114 -5.87 14.67 -21.11
CA LYS A 114 -6.36 13.67 -22.08
C LYS A 114 -5.95 12.27 -21.64
N ALA A 115 -4.72 12.10 -21.16
CA ALA A 115 -4.24 10.84 -20.61
C ALA A 115 -4.99 10.44 -19.32
N ALA A 116 -5.28 11.40 -18.43
CA ALA A 116 -5.98 11.16 -17.17
C ALA A 116 -7.46 10.77 -17.35
N ALA A 117 -8.09 11.15 -18.46
CA ALA A 117 -9.52 10.93 -18.68
C ALA A 117 -9.90 9.45 -18.64
N LEU A 118 -9.09 8.57 -19.24
CA LEU A 118 -9.38 7.13 -19.29
C LEU A 118 -9.31 6.48 -17.89
N PRO A 119 -8.22 6.62 -17.11
CA PRO A 119 -8.16 6.12 -15.74
C PRO A 119 -9.26 6.68 -14.83
N VAL A 120 -9.59 7.97 -14.94
CA VAL A 120 -10.63 8.60 -14.12
C VAL A 120 -12.01 8.00 -14.42
N VAL A 121 -12.37 7.87 -15.70
CA VAL A 121 -13.66 7.28 -16.08
C VAL A 121 -13.73 5.80 -15.69
N ALA A 122 -12.63 5.05 -15.87
CA ALA A 122 -12.55 3.66 -15.46
C ALA A 122 -12.73 3.51 -13.94
N ALA A 123 -12.07 4.35 -13.14
CA ALA A 123 -12.22 4.36 -11.68
C ALA A 123 -13.64 4.74 -11.25
N LEU A 124 -14.25 5.77 -11.86
CA LEU A 124 -15.65 6.13 -11.59
C LEU A 124 -16.61 4.99 -11.89
N GLY A 125 -16.46 4.32 -13.03
CA GLY A 125 -17.23 3.12 -13.36
C GLY A 125 -17.02 2.00 -12.34
N GLY A 126 -15.76 1.74 -11.97
CA GLY A 126 -15.37 0.75 -10.95
C GLY A 126 -15.92 1.04 -9.56
N MET A 127 -16.26 2.30 -9.23
CA MET A 127 -16.90 2.66 -7.96
C MET A 127 -18.44 2.66 -8.05
N ILE A 128 -19.00 3.29 -9.09
CA ILE A 128 -20.45 3.50 -9.23
C ILE A 128 -21.19 2.18 -9.43
N VAL A 129 -20.66 1.28 -10.25
CA VAL A 129 -21.31 0.01 -10.58
C VAL A 129 -21.49 -0.88 -9.34
N PRO A 130 -20.43 -1.24 -8.58
CA PRO A 130 -20.60 -2.10 -7.40
C PRO A 130 -21.42 -1.43 -6.29
N ALA A 131 -21.27 -0.11 -6.08
CA ALA A 131 -22.09 0.63 -5.12
C ALA A 131 -23.58 0.57 -5.49
N SER A 132 -23.91 0.76 -6.77
CA SER A 132 -25.30 0.70 -7.25
C SER A 132 -25.90 -0.71 -7.10
N ILE A 133 -25.13 -1.74 -7.44
CA ILE A 133 -25.56 -3.14 -7.26
C ILE A 133 -25.84 -3.41 -5.78
N PHE A 134 -24.94 -3.02 -4.88
CA PHE A 134 -25.13 -3.19 -3.44
C PHE A 134 -26.37 -2.48 -2.92
N LEU A 135 -26.60 -1.22 -3.31
CA LEU A 135 -27.78 -0.45 -2.90
C LEU A 135 -29.09 -1.07 -3.40
N LEU A 136 -29.10 -1.63 -4.61
CA LEU A 136 -30.27 -2.32 -5.16
C LEU A 136 -30.58 -3.60 -4.38
N VAL A 137 -29.54 -4.36 -4.00
CA VAL A 137 -29.68 -5.62 -3.25
C VAL A 137 -30.07 -5.38 -1.79
N THR A 138 -29.51 -4.35 -1.15
CA THR A 138 -29.72 -4.06 0.28
C THR A 138 -30.90 -3.13 0.55
N ARG A 139 -31.65 -2.75 -0.50
CA ARG A 139 -32.75 -1.79 -0.40
C ARG A 139 -33.77 -2.21 0.65
N GLY A 140 -34.07 -1.30 1.58
CA GLY A 140 -35.04 -1.54 2.66
C GLY A 140 -34.46 -2.31 3.85
N THR A 141 -33.14 -2.52 3.90
CA THR A 141 -32.44 -3.10 5.05
C THR A 141 -31.53 -2.07 5.72
N ASP A 142 -31.16 -2.31 6.98
CA ASP A 142 -30.22 -1.46 7.73
C ASP A 142 -28.81 -1.45 7.11
N ALA A 143 -28.49 -2.46 6.28
CA ALA A 143 -27.20 -2.59 5.60
C ALA A 143 -26.96 -1.54 4.51
N THR A 144 -27.98 -0.77 4.12
CA THR A 144 -27.88 0.29 3.08
C THR A 144 -26.76 1.31 3.37
N HIS A 145 -26.45 1.54 4.65
CA HIS A 145 -25.35 2.44 5.08
C HIS A 145 -23.96 1.96 4.61
N GLY A 146 -23.80 0.67 4.29
CA GLY A 146 -22.55 0.05 3.86
C GLY A 146 -22.23 0.19 2.36
N TRP A 147 -22.90 1.08 1.63
CA TRP A 147 -22.75 1.20 0.17
C TRP A 147 -21.33 1.53 -0.31
N GLY A 148 -20.49 2.07 0.57
CA GLY A 148 -19.07 2.36 0.30
C GLY A 148 -18.14 1.15 0.42
N ILE A 149 -18.58 0.05 1.03
CA ILE A 149 -17.77 -1.18 1.18
C ILE A 149 -17.36 -1.78 -0.18
N PRO A 150 -18.28 -2.02 -1.13
CA PRO A 150 -17.96 -2.73 -2.38
C PRO A 150 -17.22 -1.87 -3.42
N MET A 151 -17.07 -0.56 -3.20
CA MET A 151 -16.24 0.30 -4.07
C MET A 151 -14.77 0.34 -3.65
N ALA A 152 -14.44 -0.12 -2.44
CA ALA A 152 -13.05 -0.16 -1.97
C ALA A 152 -12.26 -1.23 -2.73
N THR A 153 -11.10 -0.86 -3.26
CA THR A 153 -10.11 -1.77 -3.84
C THR A 153 -8.83 -1.62 -3.06
N ASP A 154 -8.26 -2.74 -2.60
CA ASP A 154 -6.96 -2.74 -1.94
C ASP A 154 -5.85 -2.51 -2.97
N ILE A 155 -4.98 -1.54 -2.71
CA ILE A 155 -3.88 -1.11 -3.59
C ILE A 155 -2.53 -1.72 -3.18
N ALA A 156 -2.47 -2.38 -2.02
CA ALA A 156 -1.25 -2.92 -1.40
C ALA A 156 -0.65 -4.13 -2.12
#